data_AF-V4Y5F9-F1
#
_entry.id   AF-V4Y5F9-F1
#
_cell.length_a   1.000
_cell.length_b   1.000
_cell.length_c   1.000
_cell.angle_alpha   90.00
_cell.angle_beta   90.00
_cell.angle_gamma   90.00
#
_symmetry.space_group_name_H-M   'P 1'
#
loop_
_entity.id
_entity.type
_entity.pdbx_description
1 polymer ?
#
loop_
_entity_poly.entity_id
_entity_poly.type
_entity_poly.pdbx_seq_one_letter_code
_entity_poly.pdbx_strand_id
1 'polypeptide(L)'
;MLKTDHRGQVGIGTLIVFIAMVLVAAIAAGVLINTAGLLQAQAQQTGQETSAEVSDLLQVGKVVGSDTPAVDQQIEVLNASVKLAAG
;
A
#
# COMPACT_ATOMS: atom_id res chain seq x y z
N MET A 1 0.92 -61.22 29.16
CA MET A 1 -0.06 -60.42 28.39
C MET A 1 0.05 -58.96 28.82
N LEU A 2 0.84 -58.15 28.10
CA LEU A 2 0.97 -56.70 28.31
C LEU A 2 -0.01 -55.97 27.37
N LYS A 3 -1.18 -55.53 27.88
CA LYS A 3 -2.21 -54.81 27.12
C LYS A 3 -2.16 -53.28 27.30
N THR A 4 -1.18 -52.76 28.02
CA THR A 4 -1.02 -51.33 28.33
C THR A 4 -0.26 -50.53 27.28
N ASP A 5 0.58 -51.17 26.45
CA ASP A 5 1.42 -50.47 25.46
C ASP A 5 0.62 -49.71 24.40
N HIS A 6 -0.53 -50.26 23.98
CA HIS A 6 -1.32 -49.64 22.91
C HIS A 6 -1.98 -48.32 23.34
N ARG A 7 -2.33 -48.17 24.62
CA ARG A 7 -2.91 -46.91 25.13
C ARG A 7 -1.86 -45.84 25.36
N GLY A 8 -0.69 -46.22 25.88
CA GLY A 8 0.47 -45.32 26.02
C GLY A 8 0.96 -44.81 24.68
N GLN A 9 1.03 -45.68 23.66
CA GLN A 9 1.46 -45.32 22.32
C GLN A 9 0.51 -44.32 21.62
N VAL A 10 -0.81 -44.49 21.77
CA VAL A 10 -1.77 -43.51 21.22
C VAL A 10 -1.64 -42.16 21.92
N GLY A 11 -1.45 -42.14 23.24
CA GLY A 11 -1.26 -40.89 24.00
C GLY A 11 0.03 -40.15 23.64
N ILE A 12 1.12 -40.87 23.35
CA ILE A 12 2.35 -40.24 22.87
C ILE A 12 2.13 -39.68 21.45
N GLY A 13 1.41 -40.40 20.59
CA GLY A 13 1.08 -39.93 19.24
C GLY A 13 0.27 -38.62 19.24
N THR A 14 -0.72 -38.49 20.13
CA THR A 14 -1.52 -37.25 20.22
C THR A 14 -0.72 -36.07 20.74
N LEU A 15 0.20 -36.27 21.70
CA LEU A 15 1.08 -35.22 22.20
C LEU A 15 2.06 -34.71 21.13
N ILE A 16 2.61 -35.61 20.30
CA ILE A 16 3.48 -35.23 19.20
C ILE A 16 2.73 -34.35 18.19
N VAL A 17 1.52 -34.76 17.79
CA VAL A 17 0.70 -33.98 16.85
C VAL A 17 0.29 -32.64 17.45
N PHE A 18 -0.02 -32.59 18.74
CA PHE A 18 -0.36 -31.35 19.43
C PHE A 18 0.80 -30.34 19.40
N ILE A 19 2.01 -30.79 19.74
CA ILE A 19 3.21 -29.93 19.67
C ILE A 19 3.46 -29.49 18.23
N ALA A 20 3.38 -30.41 17.26
CA ALA A 20 3.55 -30.07 15.85
C ALA A 20 2.53 -29.01 15.37
N MET A 21 1.26 -29.15 15.77
CA MET A 21 0.20 -28.19 15.43
C MET A 21 0.48 -26.80 16.01
N VAL A 22 0.94 -26.74 17.27
CA VAL A 22 1.29 -25.46 17.92
C VAL A 22 2.46 -24.79 17.20
N LEU A 23 3.47 -25.55 16.79
CA LEU A 23 4.62 -25.02 16.04
C LEU A 23 4.19 -24.44 14.68
N VAL A 24 3.32 -25.14 13.96
CA VAL A 24 2.77 -24.63 12.68
C VAL A 24 1.94 -23.37 12.89
N ALA A 25 1.11 -23.33 13.93
CA ALA A 25 0.30 -22.15 14.26
C ALA A 25 1.17 -20.91 14.58
N ALA A 26 2.29 -21.10 15.29
CA ALA A 26 3.23 -20.02 15.60
C ALA A 26 3.87 -19.43 14.33
N ILE A 27 4.29 -20.27 13.38
CA ILE A 27 4.86 -19.82 12.11
C ILE A 27 3.79 -19.10 11.27
N ALA A 28 2.58 -19.66 11.19
CA ALA A 28 1.47 -19.06 10.46
C ALA A 28 1.09 -17.67 11.00
N ALA A 29 1.03 -17.52 12.32
CA ALA A 29 0.79 -16.22 12.97
C ALA A 29 1.87 -15.20 12.62
N GLY A 30 3.15 -15.61 12.60
CA GLY A 30 4.26 -14.75 12.18
C GLY A 30 4.11 -14.23 10.75
N VAL A 31 3.71 -15.10 9.81
CA VAL A 31 3.48 -14.72 8.40
C VAL A 31 2.28 -13.77 8.26
N LEU A 32 1.19 -14.03 9.01
CA LEU A 32 0.00 -13.17 8.99
C LEU A 32 0.30 -11.77 9.54
N ILE A 33 1.04 -11.68 10.65
CA ILE A 33 1.46 -10.38 11.22
C ILE A 33 2.36 -9.62 10.26
N ASN A 34 3.35 -10.30 9.67
CA ASN A 34 4.27 -9.66 8.71
C ASN A 34 3.52 -9.14 7.48
N THR A 35 2.59 -9.93 6.94
CA THR A 35 1.76 -9.52 5.80
C THR A 35 0.85 -8.34 6.16
N ALA A 36 0.20 -8.38 7.33
CA ALA A 36 -0.62 -7.28 7.81
C ALA A 36 0.19 -5.99 7.98
N GLY A 37 1.41 -6.07 8.52
CA GLY A 37 2.32 -4.93 8.67
C GLY A 37 2.74 -4.33 7.32
N LEU A 38 3.08 -5.16 6.34
CA LEU A 38 3.42 -4.71 4.99
C LEU A 38 2.23 -4.02 4.31
N LEU A 39 1.05 -4.61 4.38
CA LEU A 39 -0.17 -4.00 3.82
C LEU A 39 -0.55 -2.71 4.52
N GLN A 40 -0.36 -2.61 5.84
CA GLN A 40 -0.60 -1.38 6.59
C GLN A 40 0.37 -0.27 6.18
N ALA A 41 1.66 -0.59 6.06
CA ALA A 41 2.66 0.36 5.60
C ALA A 41 2.35 0.85 4.18
N GLN A 42 2.00 -0.08 3.27
CA GLN A 42 1.59 0.25 1.91
C GLN A 42 0.34 1.12 1.89
N ALA A 43 -0.70 0.79 2.68
CA ALA A 43 -1.93 1.57 2.76
C ALA A 43 -1.69 2.98 3.30
N GLN A 44 -0.81 3.13 4.29
CA GLN A 44 -0.44 4.43 4.82
C GLN A 44 0.33 5.25 3.78
N GLN A 45 1.29 4.63 3.08
CA GLN A 45 2.03 5.30 2.00
C GLN A 45 1.07 5.73 0.88
N THR A 46 0.22 4.84 0.39
CA THR A 46 -0.77 5.16 -0.65
C THR A 46 -1.76 6.23 -0.17
N GLY A 47 -2.15 6.24 1.10
CA GLY A 47 -2.97 7.30 1.68
C GLY A 47 -2.27 8.66 1.67
N GLN A 48 -0.98 8.70 2.03
CA GLN A 48 -0.17 9.92 1.99
C GLN A 48 0.04 10.41 0.55
N GLU A 49 0.39 9.51 -0.37
CA GLU A 49 0.53 9.82 -1.80
C GLU A 49 -0.79 10.30 -2.40
N THR A 50 -1.92 9.66 -2.08
CA THR A 50 -3.24 10.08 -2.56
C THR A 50 -3.58 11.45 -2.00
N SER A 51 -3.40 11.68 -0.70
CA SER A 51 -3.63 13.01 -0.10
C SER A 51 -2.77 14.08 -0.75
N ALA A 52 -1.48 13.82 -0.97
CA ALA A 52 -0.59 14.74 -1.68
C ALA A 52 -1.08 14.99 -3.12
N GLU A 53 -1.47 13.94 -3.85
CA GLU A 53 -1.91 14.04 -5.23
C GLU A 53 -3.22 14.82 -5.40
N VAL A 54 -4.20 14.69 -4.48
CA VAL A 54 -5.38 15.58 -4.47
C VAL A 54 -5.11 16.98 -3.90
N SER A 55 -4.09 17.16 -3.05
CA SER A 55 -3.69 18.49 -2.56
C SER A 55 -2.89 19.28 -3.61
N ASP A 56 -2.14 18.60 -4.47
CA ASP A 56 -1.29 19.20 -5.52
C ASP A 56 -2.09 19.53 -6.80
N LEU A 57 -3.29 20.09 -6.63
CA LEU A 57 -4.06 20.63 -7.73
C LEU A 57 -3.39 21.90 -8.25
N LEU A 58 -2.63 21.81 -9.34
CA LEU A 58 -2.14 22.99 -10.05
C LEU A 58 -3.30 23.71 -10.74
N GLN A 59 -3.64 24.91 -10.29
CA GLN A 59 -4.68 25.73 -10.90
C GLN A 59 -4.05 26.74 -11.87
N VAL A 60 -4.35 26.60 -13.16
CA VAL A 60 -3.97 27.60 -14.17
C VAL A 60 -4.84 28.84 -13.97
N GLY A 61 -4.21 29.96 -13.62
CA GLY A 61 -4.89 31.21 -13.27
C GLY A 61 -5.23 32.06 -14.50
N LYS A 62 -4.24 32.37 -15.33
CA LYS A 62 -4.45 33.20 -16.54
C LYS A 62 -3.47 32.80 -17.63
N VAL A 63 -3.99 32.63 -18.84
CA VAL A 63 -3.19 32.46 -20.06
C VAL A 63 -3.40 33.69 -20.93
N VAL A 64 -2.33 34.39 -21.29
CA VAL A 64 -2.34 35.58 -22.14
C VAL A 64 -1.43 35.34 -23.34
N GLY A 65 -1.95 35.49 -24.54
CA GLY A 65 -1.17 35.50 -25.78
C GLY A 65 -1.02 36.93 -26.31
N SER A 66 0.19 37.29 -26.75
CA SER A 66 0.45 38.55 -27.46
C SER A 66 0.65 38.25 -28.94
N ASP A 67 -0.10 38.96 -29.78
CA ASP A 67 -0.03 38.92 -31.24
C ASP A 67 0.70 40.18 -31.75
N THR A 68 1.60 40.00 -32.71
CA THR A 68 2.27 41.10 -33.41
C THR A 68 1.54 41.31 -34.74
N PRO A 69 0.95 42.49 -35.00
CA PRO A 69 0.20 42.74 -36.22
C PRO A 69 1.15 42.89 -37.42
N ALA A 70 1.62 41.77 -37.98
CA ALA A 70 2.40 41.73 -39.21
C ALA A 70 2.16 40.43 -39.98
N VAL A 71 1.18 40.47 -40.91
CA VAL A 71 0.95 39.58 -42.06
C VAL A 71 0.65 38.10 -41.78
N ASP A 72 1.09 37.52 -40.66
CA ASP A 72 0.79 36.16 -40.24
C ASP A 72 0.24 36.22 -38.81
N GLN A 73 -1.04 35.89 -38.61
CA GLN A 73 -1.72 35.93 -37.30
C GLN A 73 -1.25 34.77 -36.40
N GLN A 74 0.02 34.79 -36.03
CA GLN A 74 0.64 33.79 -35.18
C GLN A 74 0.86 34.37 -33.78
N ILE A 75 0.48 33.61 -32.75
CA ILE A 75 0.77 33.99 -31.37
C ILE A 75 2.29 33.91 -31.17
N GLU A 76 2.95 35.06 -31.05
CA GLU A 76 4.41 35.15 -30.92
C GLU A 76 4.87 34.91 -29.48
N VAL A 77 4.06 35.30 -28.49
CA VAL A 77 4.37 35.11 -27.06
C VAL A 77 3.16 34.60 -26.30
N LEU A 78 3.34 33.50 -25.56
CA LEU A 78 2.34 32.95 -24.64
C LEU A 78 2.85 33.07 -23.19
N ASN A 79 2.07 33.68 -22.32
CA ASN A 79 2.36 33.81 -20.89
C ASN A 79 1.25 33.13 -20.07
N ALA A 80 1.61 32.13 -19.27
CA ALA A 80 0.69 31.39 -18.42
C ALA A 80 1.10 31.53 -16.95
N SER A 81 0.17 31.95 -16.09
CA SER A 81 0.35 31.94 -14.64
C SER A 81 -0.33 30.72 -14.01
N VAL A 82 0.45 29.95 -13.25
CA VAL A 82 -0.03 28.78 -12.50
C VAL A 82 0.12 29.08 -11.01
N LYS A 83 -0.87 28.69 -10.22
CA LYS A 83 -0.83 28.76 -8.75
C LYS A 83 -1.17 27.38 -8.19
N LEU A 84 -0.63 27.03 -7.02
CA LEU A 84 -1.12 25.87 -6.29
C LEU A 84 -2.56 26.18 -5.84
N ALA A 85 -3.48 25.24 -6.06
CA ALA A 85 -4.79 25.32 -5.43
C ALA A 85 -4.61 25.15 -3.91
N ALA A 86 -5.46 25.80 -3.13
CA ALA A 86 -5.44 25.63 -1.69
C ALA A 86 -5.92 24.22 -1.35
N GLY A 87 -5.02 23.41 -0.78
CA GLY A 87 -5.38 22.23 0.02
C GLY A 87 -5.98 22.63 1.36
#